data_AF-A0A7Z9FIC3-F1
#
_entry.id   AF-A0A7Z9FIC3-F1
#
_cell.length_a   1.000
_cell.length_b   1.000
_cell.length_c   1.000
_cell.angle_alpha   90.00
_cell.angle_beta   90.00
_cell.angle_gamma   90.00
#
_symmetry.space_group_name_H-M   'P 1'
#
loop_
_entity.id
_entity.type
_entity.pdbx_description
1 polymer ?
#
loop_
_entity_poly.entity_id
_entity_poly.type
_entity_poly.pdbx_seq_one_letter_code
_entity_poly.pdbx_strand_id
1 'polypeptide(L)' 'MFAIIRTAGKQYRVAQGDTIRFARMSAEPGDAFETDQVLAIGGEESELKFGSPVIAGAKVQGTILQHG' A
#
# COMPACT_ATOMS: atom_id res chain seq x y z
N MET A 1 5.51 -6.81 9.91
CA MET A 1 4.26 -6.10 9.55
C MET A 1 4.20 -5.83 8.04
N PHE A 2 3.08 -6.16 7.40
CA PHE A 2 2.79 -5.92 6.00
C PHE A 2 1.33 -5.44 5.85
N ALA A 3 1.02 -4.78 4.76
CA ALA A 3 -0.31 -4.38 4.37
C ALA A 3 -0.64 -4.90 2.96
N ILE A 4 -1.92 -5.11 2.68
CA ILE A 4 -2.41 -5.32 1.32
C ILE A 4 -3.16 -4.08 0.90
N ILE A 5 -2.68 -3.43 -0.15
CA ILE A 5 -3.28 -2.22 -0.71
C ILE A 5 -3.91 -2.51 -2.07
N ARG A 6 -4.94 -1.76 -2.43
CA ARG A 6 -5.54 -1.79 -3.76
C ARG A 6 -5.22 -0.51 -4.51
N THR A 7 -4.55 -0.63 -5.66
CA THR A 7 -4.31 0.50 -6.57
C THR A 7 -4.50 0.07 -8.02
N ALA A 8 -5.05 0.96 -8.85
CA ALA A 8 -5.33 0.72 -10.26
C ALA A 8 -6.03 -0.63 -10.56
N GLY A 9 -6.96 -1.04 -9.69
CA GLY A 9 -7.72 -2.29 -9.83
C GLY A 9 -6.98 -3.57 -9.44
N LYS A 10 -5.71 -3.49 -9.03
CA LYS A 10 -4.90 -4.65 -8.57
C LYS A 10 -4.60 -4.54 -7.07
N GLN A 11 -4.33 -5.69 -6.46
CA GLN A 11 -3.93 -5.78 -5.05
C GLN A 11 -2.43 -6.02 -4.96
N TYR A 12 -1.77 -5.34 -4.02
CA TYR A 12 -0.33 -5.42 -3.78
C TYR A 12 -0.07 -5.65 -2.31
N ARG A 13 0.83 -6.58 -1.99
CA ARG A 13 1.38 -6.74 -0.64
C ARG A 13 2.58 -5.80 -0.50
N VAL A 14 2.59 -5.00 0.54
CA VAL A 14 3.66 -4.05 0.85
C VAL A 14 4.10 -4.22 2.30
N ALA A 15 5.39 -4.15 2.56
CA ALA A 15 5.94 -4.02 3.90
C ALA A 15 6.81 -2.77 3.99
N GLN A 16 7.15 -2.37 5.21
CA GLN A 16 8.07 -1.24 5.40
C GLN A 16 9.42 -1.56 4.75
N GLY A 17 9.89 -0.67 3.89
CA GLY A 17 11.16 -0.82 3.15
C GLY A 17 11.04 -1.59 1.83
N ASP A 18 9.87 -2.13 1.49
CA ASP A 18 9.67 -2.76 0.18
C ASP A 18 9.66 -1.72 -0.95
N THR A 19 10.27 -2.08 -2.07
CA THR A 19 10.13 -1.35 -3.33
C THR A 19 9.23 -2.15 -4.26
N ILE A 20 8.02 -1.63 -4.52
CA ILE A 20 7.05 -2.27 -5.41
C ILE A 20 6.85 -1.46 -6.69
N ARG A 21 6.69 -2.17 -7.81
CA ARG A 21 6.26 -1.56 -9.08
C ARG A 21 4.77 -1.82 -9.28
N PHE A 22 4.02 -0.76 -9.50
CA PHE A 22 2.59 -0.84 -9.80
C PHE A 22 2.25 -0.07 -11.08
N ALA A 23 0.97 -0.02 -11.43
CA ALA A 23 0.50 0.61 -12.66
C ALA A 23 0.88 2.10 -12.71
N ARG A 24 0.95 2.64 -13.92
CA ARG A 24 1.29 4.05 -14.16
C ARG A 24 0.37 4.96 -13.36
N MET A 25 0.96 5.86 -12.58
CA MET A 25 0.27 6.92 -11.85
C MET A 25 0.75 8.29 -12.35
N SER A 26 -0.11 9.30 -12.27
CA SER A 26 0.25 10.69 -12.51
C SER A 26 0.85 11.29 -11.24
N ALA A 27 2.14 11.09 -11.04
CA ALA A 27 2.95 11.71 -9.99
C ALA A 27 4.40 11.74 -10.46
N GLU A 28 5.28 12.46 -9.78
CA GLU A 28 6.69 12.62 -10.16
C GLU A 28 7.62 11.82 -9.23
N PRO A 29 8.83 11.42 -9.67
CA PRO A 29 9.83 10.87 -8.78
C PRO A 29 10.18 11.87 -7.68
N GLY A 30 10.10 11.42 -6.43
CA GLY A 30 10.27 12.26 -5.23
C GLY A 30 8.94 12.64 -4.56
N ASP A 31 7.80 12.49 -5.23
CA ASP A 31 6.50 12.74 -4.61
C ASP A 31 6.17 11.70 -3.52
N ALA A 32 5.40 12.16 -2.53
CA ALA A 32 4.81 11.30 -1.54
C ALA A 32 3.65 10.49 -2.17
N PHE A 33 3.74 9.17 -2.07
CA PHE A 33 2.64 8.28 -2.35
C PHE A 33 1.87 8.01 -1.07
N GLU A 34 0.56 8.27 -1.09
CA GLU A 34 -0.31 7.95 0.04
C GLU A 34 -1.55 7.20 -0.46
N THR A 35 -1.96 6.16 0.28
CA THR A 35 -3.20 5.46 -0.03
C THR A 35 -3.91 4.99 1.24
N ASP A 36 -5.21 5.27 1.28
CA ASP A 36 -6.15 4.79 2.30
C ASP A 36 -6.86 3.49 1.83
N GLN A 37 -6.51 2.97 0.65
CA GLN A 37 -7.07 1.74 0.08
C GLN A 37 -6.40 0.49 0.66
N VAL A 38 -6.41 0.36 1.99
CA VAL A 38 -5.81 -0.76 2.71
C VAL A 38 -6.87 -1.83 2.96
N LEU A 39 -6.70 -3.00 2.36
CA LEU A 39 -7.61 -4.14 2.46
C LEU A 39 -7.28 -5.04 3.66
N ALA A 40 -6.01 -5.19 3.98
CA ALA A 40 -5.57 -6.03 5.09
C ALA A 40 -4.26 -5.52 5.69
N ILE A 41 -4.05 -5.77 6.98
CA ILE A 41 -2.76 -5.56 7.67
C ILE A 41 -2.45 -6.83 8.45
N GLY A 42 -1.20 -7.29 8.39
CA GLY A 42 -0.76 -8.49 9.08
C GLY A 42 0.69 -8.40 9.56
N GLY A 43 1.06 -9.26 10.50
CA GLY A 43 2.46 -9.40 10.95
C GLY A 43 2.79 -8.79 12.31
N GLU A 44 1.80 -8.62 13.19
CA GLU A 44 1.96 -8.85 14.63
C GLU A 44 1.42 -10.25 14.96
N GLU A 45 2.01 -10.91 15.95
CA GLU A 45 2.11 -12.38 16.16
C GLU A 45 0.85 -13.25 16.02
N SER A 46 -0.37 -12.74 15.85
CA SER A 46 -1.56 -13.60 15.62
C SER A 46 -2.78 -12.95 14.97
N GLU A 47 -2.82 -11.63 14.71
CA GLU A 47 -4.04 -10.98 14.17
C GLU A 47 -3.82 -10.40 12.78
N LEU A 48 -4.40 -11.08 11.78
CA LEU A 48 -4.65 -10.51 10.46
C LEU A 48 -5.91 -9.65 10.54
N LYS A 49 -5.75 -8.33 10.40
CA LYS A 49 -6.87 -7.41 10.28
C LYS A 49 -7.31 -7.34 8.83
N PHE A 50 -8.57 -7.65 8.57
CA PHE A 50 -9.20 -7.53 7.26
C PHE A 50 -10.22 -6.41 7.28
N GLY A 51 -10.16 -5.54 6.27
CA GLY A 51 -11.17 -4.52 6.03
C GLY A 51 -12.36 -5.09 5.27
N SER A 52 -13.54 -4.52 5.47
CA SER A 52 -14.73 -4.82 4.69
C SER A 52 -15.47 -3.52 4.40
N PRO A 53 -15.17 -2.78 3.30
CA PRO A 53 -14.29 -3.11 2.16
C PRO A 53 -12.81 -2.70 2.30
N VAL A 54 -12.50 -1.77 3.21
CA VAL A 54 -11.14 -1.32 3.57
C VAL A 54 -11.04 -1.16 5.08
N ILE A 55 -9.83 -1.10 5.63
CA ILE A 55 -9.62 -0.84 7.07
C ILE A 55 -9.71 0.67 7.29
N ALA A 56 -10.76 1.13 7.98
CA ALA A 56 -10.93 2.53 8.31
C ALA A 56 -9.76 3.04 9.16
N GLY A 57 -9.16 4.17 8.76
CA GLY A 57 -8.02 4.78 9.45
C GLY A 57 -6.65 4.16 9.14
N ALA A 58 -6.59 3.12 8.32
CA ALA A 58 -5.32 2.58 7.84
C ALA A 58 -4.80 3.40 6.64
N LYS A 59 -3.54 3.80 6.70
CA LYS A 59 -2.86 4.53 5.62
C LYS A 59 -1.51 3.90 5.34
N VAL A 60 -1.19 3.75 4.05
CA VAL A 60 0.15 3.38 3.60
C VAL A 60 0.77 4.59 2.92
N GLN A 61 1.98 4.94 3.35
CA GLN A 61 2.77 6.02 2.80
C GLN A 61 4.06 5.46 2.22
N GLY A 62 4.53 6.07 1.14
CA GLY A 62 5.80 5.75 0.50
C GLY A 62 6.29 6.91 -0.34
N THR A 63 7.42 6.71 -1.01
CA THR A 63 8.01 7.70 -1.91
C THR A 63 8.12 7.11 -3.31
N ILE A 64 7.77 7.89 -4.31
CA ILE A 64 7.93 7.48 -5.70
C ILE A 64 9.41 7.57 -6.07
N LEU A 65 10.02 6.43 -6.39
CA LEU A 65 11.45 6.38 -6.70
C LEU A 65 11.74 6.71 -8.17
N GLN A 66 10.95 6.16 -9.10
CA GLN A 66 11.19 6.29 -10.53
C GLN A 66 9.95 5.90 -11.37
N HIS A 67 9.83 6.46 -12.58
CA HIS A 67 8.99 5.93 -13.64
C HIS A 67 9.82 5.19 -14.70
N GLY A 68 9.35 4.02 -15.11
CA GLY A 68 9.96 3.20 -16.16
C GLY A 68 9.05 2.05 -16.56
#